data_AF-A0A3N4KWD3-F1
#
_entry.id   AF-A0A3N4KWD3-F1
#
_cell.length_a   1.000
_cell.length_b   1.000
_cell.length_c   1.000
_cell.angle_alpha   90.00
_cell.angle_beta   90.00
_cell.angle_gamma   90.00
#
_symmetry.space_group_name_H-M   'P 1'
#
loop_
_entity.id
_entity.type
_entity.pdbx_description
1 polymer ?
#
loop_
_entity_poly.entity_id
_entity_poly.type
_entity_poly.pdbx_seq_one_letter_code
_entity_poly.pdbx_strand_id
1 'polypeptide(L)'
;MSFSETTRYHQLIDGRILEAECLNEYGDWVRSAIDLNNYIGNINGTLEWDSAGFFDTAVNVNLVEFGRRLEAVLVRESGMEDICGLWLDERISNINGELVYQGGGGYQQGGFQQPGLGQVIEDVAYMEEQRVENDIYRDEARVEGAFYGAEAAVEGAVYREEERIYDDEVRVENDIYRDEAEIAAVENFRPEVEVEVDFNGRGYY
;
A
#
# COMPACT_ATOMS: atom_id res chain seq x y z
N MET A 1 -8.69 -32.60 -2.69
CA MET A 1 -8.88 -31.44 -3.56
C MET A 1 -8.89 -30.25 -2.63
N SER A 2 -7.92 -29.36 -2.76
CA SER A 2 -7.84 -28.17 -1.91
C SER A 2 -8.88 -27.14 -2.36
N PHE A 3 -9.28 -26.22 -1.48
CA PHE A 3 -10.23 -25.19 -1.89
C PHE A 3 -9.64 -24.31 -3.00
N SER A 4 -8.33 -24.02 -2.99
CA SER A 4 -7.67 -23.18 -4.00
C SER A 4 -7.83 -23.68 -5.45
N GLU A 5 -8.04 -24.99 -5.65
CA GLU A 5 -8.20 -25.60 -6.98
C GLU A 5 -9.60 -25.37 -7.57
N THR A 6 -10.58 -25.12 -6.71
CA THR A 6 -12.02 -25.08 -7.08
C THR A 6 -12.70 -23.80 -6.63
N THR A 7 -11.92 -22.77 -6.30
CA THR A 7 -12.39 -21.46 -5.85
C THR A 7 -11.60 -20.34 -6.53
N ARG A 8 -12.21 -19.16 -6.66
CA ARG A 8 -11.60 -17.97 -7.28
C ARG A 8 -12.05 -16.68 -6.57
N TYR A 9 -11.35 -15.58 -6.84
CA TYR A 9 -11.61 -14.26 -6.24
C TYR A 9 -11.56 -14.29 -4.70
N HIS A 10 -10.49 -14.84 -4.13
CA HIS A 10 -10.29 -14.90 -2.67
C HIS A 10 -10.15 -13.50 -2.09
N GLN A 11 -10.96 -13.19 -1.08
CA GLN A 11 -10.93 -11.93 -0.37
C GLN A 11 -11.02 -12.16 1.13
N LEU A 12 -10.37 -11.28 1.89
CA LEU A 12 -10.46 -11.27 3.34
C LEU A 12 -11.28 -10.07 3.79
N ILE A 13 -12.48 -10.34 4.29
CA ILE A 13 -13.41 -9.33 4.80
C ILE A 13 -13.21 -9.19 6.31
N ASP A 14 -13.16 -7.94 6.79
CA ASP A 14 -12.93 -7.59 8.19
C ASP A 14 -11.69 -8.28 8.81
N GLY A 15 -10.69 -8.63 7.98
CA GLY A 15 -9.46 -9.29 8.40
C GLY A 15 -9.63 -10.71 8.96
N ARG A 16 -10.81 -11.33 8.85
CA ARG A 16 -11.08 -12.66 9.42
C ARG A 16 -12.00 -13.56 8.59
N ILE A 17 -12.86 -12.98 7.75
CA ILE A 17 -13.83 -13.73 6.94
C ILE A 17 -13.19 -13.99 5.57
N LEU A 18 -12.90 -15.25 5.26
CA LEU A 18 -12.49 -15.65 3.92
C LEU A 18 -13.73 -15.76 3.04
N GLU A 19 -13.77 -14.99 1.97
CA GLU A 19 -14.81 -15.05 0.95
C GLU A 19 -14.21 -15.46 -0.38
N ALA A 20 -14.89 -16.35 -1.12
CA ALA A 20 -14.51 -16.76 -2.46
C ALA A 20 -15.72 -17.21 -3.28
N GLU A 21 -15.58 -17.19 -4.61
CA GLU A 21 -16.49 -17.89 -5.51
C GLU A 21 -16.07 -19.35 -5.62
N CYS A 22 -16.98 -20.26 -5.30
CA CYS A 22 -16.74 -21.69 -5.20
C CYS A 22 -17.51 -22.43 -6.30
N LEU A 23 -16.83 -23.33 -7.00
CA LEU A 23 -17.46 -24.17 -8.01
C LEU A 23 -18.38 -25.21 -7.34
N ASN A 24 -19.63 -25.31 -7.79
CA ASN A 24 -20.57 -26.33 -7.34
C ASN A 24 -20.59 -27.56 -8.27
N GLU A 25 -21.31 -28.61 -7.89
CA GLU A 25 -21.42 -29.87 -8.65
C GLU A 25 -22.13 -29.70 -10.02
N TYR A 26 -22.87 -28.62 -10.19
CA TYR A 26 -23.57 -28.25 -11.43
C TYR A 26 -22.68 -27.43 -12.39
N GLY A 27 -21.47 -27.05 -11.96
CA GLY A 27 -20.54 -26.22 -12.72
C GLY A 27 -20.75 -24.71 -12.59
N ASP A 28 -21.64 -24.27 -11.68
CA ASP A 28 -21.87 -22.86 -11.41
C ASP A 28 -20.93 -22.35 -10.30
N TRP A 29 -20.57 -21.07 -10.39
CA TRP A 29 -19.79 -20.36 -9.37
C TRP A 29 -20.72 -19.74 -8.34
N VAL A 30 -20.59 -20.17 -7.08
CA VAL A 30 -21.41 -19.71 -5.96
C VAL A 30 -20.55 -18.97 -4.96
N ARG A 31 -20.98 -17.79 -4.53
CA ARG A 31 -20.26 -17.03 -3.50
C ARG A 31 -20.44 -17.68 -2.14
N SER A 32 -19.33 -18.00 -1.48
CA SER A 32 -19.31 -18.57 -0.14
C SER A 32 -18.32 -17.81 0.75
N ALA A 33 -18.61 -17.78 2.05
CA ALA A 33 -17.77 -17.16 3.05
C ALA A 33 -17.62 -18.05 4.28
N ILE A 34 -16.45 -18.03 4.91
CA ILE A 34 -16.15 -18.73 6.15
C ILE A 34 -15.36 -17.82 7.10
N ASP A 35 -15.78 -17.75 8.35
CA ASP A 35 -15.06 -16.99 9.38
C ASP A 35 -13.90 -17.81 9.94
N LEU A 36 -12.68 -17.42 9.58
CA LEU A 36 -11.44 -18.09 9.99
C LEU A 36 -11.16 -17.95 11.49
N ASN A 37 -11.71 -16.92 12.14
CA ASN A 37 -11.49 -16.69 13.57
C ASN A 37 -12.09 -17.78 14.46
N ASN A 38 -13.02 -18.57 13.90
CA ASN A 38 -13.62 -19.72 14.59
C ASN A 38 -12.74 -20.98 14.56
N TYR A 39 -11.71 -21.03 13.71
CA TYR A 39 -10.92 -22.23 13.45
C TYR A 39 -9.40 -22.02 13.54
N ILE A 40 -8.95 -20.77 13.60
CA ILE A 40 -7.55 -20.39 13.76
C ILE A 40 -7.40 -19.62 15.08
N GLY A 41 -6.37 -19.96 15.85
CA GLY A 41 -5.96 -19.24 17.06
C GLY A 41 -4.52 -18.75 16.98
N ASN A 42 -4.17 -17.80 17.85
CA ASN A 42 -2.79 -17.39 18.10
C ASN A 42 -2.25 -18.13 19.33
N ILE A 43 -1.32 -19.06 19.11
CA ILE A 43 -0.64 -19.82 20.17
C ILE A 43 0.81 -19.32 20.29
N ASN A 44 1.06 -18.46 21.28
CA ASN A 44 2.38 -17.88 21.58
C ASN A 44 3.10 -17.27 20.34
N GLY A 45 2.35 -16.51 19.54
CA GLY A 45 2.83 -15.85 18.32
C GLY A 45 2.87 -16.76 17.10
N THR A 46 2.12 -17.86 17.07
CA THR A 46 2.01 -18.77 15.92
C THR A 46 0.55 -19.03 15.60
N LEU A 47 0.19 -19.01 14.32
CA LEU A 47 -1.16 -19.38 13.87
C LEU A 47 -1.30 -20.91 13.95
N GLU A 48 -2.34 -21.38 14.64
CA GLU A 48 -2.66 -22.80 14.72
C GLU A 48 -4.12 -23.07 14.38
N TRP A 49 -4.34 -24.17 13.65
CA TRP A 49 -5.66 -24.75 13.39
C TRP A 49 -6.28 -25.36 14.64
N ASP A 50 -7.59 -25.63 14.58
CA ASP A 50 -8.35 -26.26 15.67
C ASP A 50 -8.33 -25.40 16.97
N SER A 51 -8.06 -24.11 16.83
CA SER A 51 -8.10 -23.09 17.88
C SER A 51 -8.99 -21.94 17.42
N ALA A 52 -9.23 -20.93 18.26
CA ALA A 52 -10.09 -19.80 17.90
C ALA A 52 -9.55 -18.49 18.46
N GLY A 53 -9.97 -17.37 17.87
CA GLY A 53 -9.67 -16.03 18.37
C GLY A 53 -8.31 -15.48 17.95
N PHE A 54 -7.71 -15.94 16.83
CA PHE A 54 -6.46 -15.33 16.36
C PHE A 54 -6.62 -13.83 16.10
N PHE A 55 -7.77 -13.40 15.56
CA PHE A 55 -8.03 -12.02 15.16
C PHE A 55 -8.07 -11.05 16.34
N ASP A 56 -8.33 -11.53 17.56
CA ASP A 56 -8.37 -10.69 18.77
C ASP A 56 -6.99 -10.11 19.14
N THR A 57 -5.92 -10.74 18.66
CA THR A 57 -4.53 -10.38 18.99
C THR A 57 -3.65 -10.15 17.75
N ALA A 58 -4.14 -10.51 16.57
CA ALA A 58 -3.41 -10.39 15.31
C ALA A 58 -3.52 -8.98 14.74
N VAL A 59 -2.43 -8.51 14.12
CA VAL A 59 -2.40 -7.25 13.36
C VAL A 59 -1.86 -7.48 11.96
N ASN A 60 -2.20 -6.59 11.02
CA ASN A 60 -1.82 -6.70 9.60
C ASN A 60 -2.18 -8.06 8.97
N VAL A 61 -3.39 -8.55 9.25
CA VAL A 61 -3.88 -9.82 8.70
C VAL A 61 -4.19 -9.67 7.22
N ASN A 62 -3.55 -10.47 6.38
CA ASN A 62 -3.72 -10.45 4.93
C ASN A 62 -3.69 -11.86 4.34
N LEU A 63 -4.27 -11.98 3.14
CA LEU A 63 -4.08 -13.15 2.29
C LEU A 63 -2.88 -12.92 1.37
N VAL A 64 -2.00 -13.92 1.31
CA VAL A 64 -0.85 -13.97 0.40
C VAL A 64 -0.89 -15.28 -0.38
N GLU A 65 0.03 -15.44 -1.34
CA GLU A 65 0.12 -16.66 -2.16
C GLU A 65 -1.23 -16.99 -2.84
N PHE A 66 -1.85 -16.02 -3.51
CA PHE A 66 -3.12 -16.18 -4.24
C PHE A 66 -4.29 -16.61 -3.35
N GLY A 67 -4.37 -16.10 -2.12
CA GLY A 67 -5.47 -16.43 -1.21
C GLY A 67 -5.27 -17.75 -0.47
N ARG A 68 -4.15 -18.45 -0.69
CA ARG A 68 -3.89 -19.79 -0.12
C ARG A 68 -3.21 -19.74 1.23
N ARG A 69 -2.59 -18.62 1.58
CA ARG A 69 -1.87 -18.47 2.85
C ARG A 69 -2.36 -17.23 3.57
N LEU A 70 -2.74 -17.39 4.82
CA LEU A 70 -3.06 -16.30 5.72
C LEU A 70 -1.75 -15.86 6.39
N GLU A 71 -1.40 -14.58 6.33
CA GLU A 71 -0.28 -13.99 7.08
C GLU A 71 -0.79 -12.95 8.06
N ALA A 72 -0.19 -12.91 9.24
CA ALA A 72 -0.50 -11.94 10.28
C ALA A 72 0.73 -11.70 11.16
N VAL A 73 0.81 -10.49 11.74
CA VAL A 73 1.72 -10.18 12.84
C VAL A 73 1.05 -10.60 14.14
N LEU A 74 1.71 -11.47 14.91
CA LEU A 74 1.20 -12.02 16.16
C LEU A 74 2.09 -11.63 17.34
N VAL A 75 1.45 -11.29 18.45
CA VAL A 75 2.15 -11.02 19.71
C VAL A 75 2.34 -12.32 20.49
N ARG A 76 3.57 -12.55 20.96
CA ARG A 76 3.95 -13.66 21.85
C ARG A 76 3.63 -13.34 23.30
N GLU A 77 3.63 -14.33 24.18
CA GLU A 77 3.46 -14.09 25.63
C GLU A 77 4.57 -13.19 26.21
N SER A 78 5.75 -13.16 25.57
CA SER A 78 6.86 -12.29 25.92
C SER A 78 6.65 -10.81 25.54
N GLY A 79 5.61 -10.51 24.77
CA GLY A 79 5.35 -9.18 24.21
C GLY A 79 6.12 -8.85 22.93
N MET A 80 6.88 -9.81 22.37
CA MET A 80 7.51 -9.65 21.05
C MET A 80 6.53 -9.97 19.93
N GLU A 81 6.66 -9.25 18.82
CA GLU A 81 5.84 -9.42 17.61
C GLU A 81 6.62 -10.24 16.57
N ASP A 82 5.98 -11.26 15.98
CA ASP A 82 6.52 -12.06 14.89
C ASP A 82 5.52 -12.15 13.73
N ILE A 83 6.01 -12.18 12.49
CA ILE A 83 5.18 -12.45 11.31
C ILE A 83 5.04 -13.96 11.18
N CYS A 84 3.79 -14.43 11.16
CA CYS A 84 3.47 -15.84 10.96
C CYS A 84 2.49 -16.02 9.81
N GLY A 85 2.52 -17.20 9.19
CA GLY A 85 1.56 -17.55 8.16
C GLY A 85 1.10 -18.99 8.22
N LEU A 86 -0.12 -19.23 7.76
CA LEU A 86 -0.82 -20.51 7.80
C LEU A 86 -1.41 -20.84 6.43
N TRP A 87 -1.17 -22.04 5.93
CA TRP A 87 -1.71 -22.49 4.64
C TRP A 87 -3.16 -22.93 4.78
N LEU A 88 -4.08 -22.19 4.17
CA LEU A 88 -5.51 -22.43 4.21
C LEU A 88 -5.89 -23.75 3.52
N ASP A 89 -5.11 -24.18 2.52
CA ASP A 89 -5.32 -25.44 1.80
C ASP A 89 -5.21 -26.68 2.68
N GLU A 90 -4.56 -26.56 3.83
CA GLU A 90 -4.45 -27.66 4.77
C GLU A 90 -5.82 -28.06 5.31
N ARG A 91 -6.70 -27.11 5.60
CA ARG A 91 -7.94 -27.33 6.36
C ARG A 91 -9.19 -26.73 5.76
N ILE A 92 -9.08 -25.87 4.76
CA ILE A 92 -10.23 -25.30 4.07
C ILE A 92 -10.47 -26.07 2.78
N SER A 93 -11.72 -26.43 2.52
CA SER A 93 -12.12 -27.16 1.32
C SER A 93 -13.40 -26.54 0.74
N ASN A 94 -13.58 -26.66 -0.56
CA ASN A 94 -14.86 -26.38 -1.20
C ASN A 94 -15.67 -27.68 -1.31
N ILE A 95 -16.89 -27.68 -0.77
CA ILE A 95 -17.85 -28.79 -0.88
C ILE A 95 -19.11 -28.25 -1.55
N ASN A 96 -19.30 -28.58 -2.83
CA ASN A 96 -20.49 -28.19 -3.61
C ASN A 96 -20.82 -26.68 -3.59
N GLY A 97 -19.79 -25.83 -3.71
CA GLY A 97 -19.97 -24.38 -3.70
C GLY A 97 -19.92 -23.75 -2.30
N GLU A 98 -19.64 -24.52 -1.25
CA GLU A 98 -19.55 -24.05 0.13
C GLU A 98 -18.12 -24.22 0.69
N LEU A 99 -17.56 -23.15 1.27
CA LEU A 99 -16.29 -23.20 2.00
C LEU A 99 -16.50 -23.90 3.36
N VAL A 100 -15.80 -25.00 3.56
CA VAL A 100 -15.94 -25.86 4.74
C VAL A 100 -14.58 -26.07 5.40
N TYR A 101 -14.55 -25.94 6.72
CA TYR A 101 -13.41 -26.32 7.53
C TYR A 101 -13.39 -27.83 7.80
N GLN A 102 -12.26 -28.48 7.55
CA GLN A 102 -12.04 -29.91 7.78
C GLN A 102 -11.18 -30.12 9.03
N GLY A 103 -11.82 -30.13 10.21
CA GLY A 103 -11.16 -30.28 11.50
C GLY A 103 -10.37 -31.59 11.66
N GLY A 104 -9.37 -31.55 12.56
CA GLY A 104 -8.39 -32.62 12.78
C GLY A 104 -8.97 -33.95 13.30
N GLY A 105 -9.50 -34.75 12.37
CA GLY A 105 -9.89 -36.15 12.57
C GLY A 105 -9.29 -37.07 11.51
N GLY A 106 -7.96 -37.11 11.42
CA GLY A 106 -7.21 -38.17 10.73
C GLY A 106 -6.64 -37.83 9.35
N TYR A 107 -5.46 -37.18 9.32
CA TYR A 107 -4.51 -37.49 8.24
C TYR A 107 -3.98 -38.91 8.51
N GLN A 108 -4.46 -39.91 7.77
CA GLN A 108 -3.65 -41.10 7.55
C GLN A 108 -2.50 -40.70 6.62
N GLN A 109 -1.28 -41.00 7.05
CA GLN A 109 -0.09 -40.94 6.20
C GLN A 109 -0.29 -41.90 5.01
N GLY A 110 -0.83 -41.40 3.91
CA GLY A 110 -0.92 -42.09 2.62
C GLY A 110 0.32 -41.76 1.80
N GLY A 111 1.06 -42.79 1.39
CA GLY A 111 2.33 -42.67 0.67
C GLY A 111 2.20 -41.91 -0.65
N PHE A 112 3.35 -41.37 -1.10
CA PHE A 112 3.54 -40.75 -2.41
C PHE A 112 3.11 -41.70 -3.54
N GLN A 113 1.86 -41.57 -4.01
CA GLN A 113 1.43 -42.12 -5.29
C GLN A 113 1.83 -41.12 -6.37
N GLN A 114 2.65 -41.58 -7.32
CA GLN A 114 2.99 -40.79 -8.50
C GLN A 114 1.70 -40.47 -9.28
N PRO A 115 1.44 -39.20 -9.63
CA PRO A 115 0.24 -38.82 -10.38
C PRO A 115 0.24 -39.50 -11.75
N GLY A 116 -0.95 -39.98 -12.15
CA GLY A 116 -1.13 -40.53 -13.49
C GLY A 116 -0.98 -39.44 -14.55
N LEU A 117 -0.50 -39.78 -15.75
CA LEU A 117 -0.23 -38.83 -16.84
C LEU A 117 -1.37 -37.84 -17.18
N GLY A 118 -2.64 -38.19 -16.88
CA GLY A 118 -3.77 -37.27 -17.01
C GLY A 118 -3.79 -36.15 -15.96
N GLN A 119 -3.46 -36.47 -14.70
CA GLN A 119 -3.30 -35.47 -13.62
C GLN A 119 -2.12 -34.53 -13.91
N VAL A 120 -1.03 -35.05 -14.45
CA VAL A 120 0.16 -34.23 -14.79
C VAL A 120 -0.14 -33.16 -15.85
N ILE A 121 -1.06 -33.42 -16.78
CA ILE A 121 -1.43 -32.43 -17.82
C ILE A 121 -2.33 -31.34 -17.23
N GLU A 122 -3.28 -31.70 -16.37
CA GLU A 122 -4.11 -30.73 -15.64
C GLU A 122 -3.26 -29.88 -14.67
N ASP A 123 -2.33 -30.50 -13.95
CA ASP A 123 -1.38 -29.82 -13.08
C ASP A 123 -0.50 -28.83 -13.86
N VAL A 124 -0.02 -29.20 -15.06
CA VAL A 124 0.81 -28.30 -15.89
C VAL A 124 -0.02 -27.16 -16.49
N ALA A 125 -1.25 -27.43 -16.92
CA ALA A 125 -2.15 -26.38 -17.41
C ALA A 125 -2.49 -25.38 -16.30
N TYR A 126 -2.79 -25.88 -15.11
CA TYR A 126 -3.01 -25.06 -13.92
C TYR A 126 -1.76 -24.25 -13.55
N MET A 127 -0.58 -24.86 -13.56
CA MET A 127 0.68 -24.16 -13.25
C MET A 127 1.03 -23.07 -14.28
N GLU A 128 0.70 -23.24 -15.57
CA GLU A 128 0.89 -22.20 -16.58
C GLU A 128 -0.17 -21.08 -16.48
N GLU A 129 -1.44 -21.40 -16.20
CA GLU A 129 -2.47 -20.38 -15.89
C GLU A 129 -2.07 -19.56 -14.66
N GLN A 130 -1.60 -20.22 -13.60
CA GLN A 130 -1.07 -19.59 -12.39
C GLN A 130 0.16 -18.72 -12.69
N ARG A 131 1.03 -19.11 -13.63
CA ARG A 131 2.21 -18.31 -14.02
C ARG A 131 1.80 -17.03 -14.76
N VAL A 132 0.84 -17.14 -15.67
CA VAL A 132 0.32 -15.97 -16.41
C VAL A 132 -0.39 -15.00 -15.47
N GLU A 133 -1.19 -15.49 -14.53
CA GLU A 133 -1.88 -14.64 -13.57
C GLU A 133 -0.90 -13.96 -12.59
N ASN A 134 0.13 -14.67 -12.14
CA ASN A 134 1.26 -14.11 -11.37
C ASN A 134 1.95 -12.95 -12.10
N ASP A 135 2.24 -13.14 -13.39
CA ASP A 135 2.91 -12.13 -14.19
C ASP A 135 2.02 -10.88 -14.34
N ILE A 136 0.70 -11.07 -14.51
CA ILE A 136 -0.27 -9.98 -14.58
C ILE A 136 -0.30 -9.17 -13.27
N TYR A 137 -0.46 -9.83 -12.11
CA TYR A 137 -0.49 -9.14 -10.82
C TYR A 137 0.81 -8.38 -10.53
N ARG A 138 1.96 -8.99 -10.88
CA ARG A 138 3.26 -8.35 -10.68
C ARG A 138 3.43 -7.12 -11.56
N ASP A 139 2.95 -7.18 -12.80
CA ASP A 139 3.01 -6.06 -13.72
C ASP A 139 2.01 -4.96 -13.31
N GLU A 140 0.83 -5.31 -12.81
CA GLU A 140 -0.14 -4.36 -12.28
C GLU A 140 0.43 -3.59 -11.07
N ALA A 141 1.01 -4.29 -10.10
CA ALA A 141 1.66 -3.67 -8.95
C ALA A 141 2.84 -2.74 -9.35
N ARG A 142 3.57 -3.08 -10.42
CA ARG A 142 4.64 -2.24 -10.96
C ARG A 142 4.10 -0.97 -11.62
N VAL A 143 3.02 -1.09 -12.38
CA VAL A 143 2.37 0.05 -13.03
C VAL A 143 1.79 0.99 -11.98
N GLU A 144 1.11 0.45 -10.98
CA GLU A 144 0.52 1.24 -9.89
C GLU A 144 1.60 1.96 -9.07
N GLY A 145 2.67 1.24 -8.68
CA GLY A 145 3.81 1.85 -7.99
C GLY A 145 4.52 2.93 -8.81
N ALA A 146 4.63 2.76 -10.12
CA ALA A 146 5.18 3.79 -11.01
C ALA A 146 4.27 5.02 -11.10
N PHE A 147 2.95 4.83 -11.09
CA PHE A 147 1.98 5.93 -11.10
C PHE A 147 2.05 6.76 -9.82
N TYR A 148 2.01 6.12 -8.64
CA TYR A 148 2.17 6.81 -7.36
C TYR A 148 3.52 7.53 -7.25
N GLY A 149 4.60 6.90 -7.72
CA GLY A 149 5.93 7.52 -7.73
C GLY A 149 5.99 8.76 -8.64
N ALA A 150 5.33 8.71 -9.80
CA ALA A 150 5.24 9.85 -10.70
C ALA A 150 4.37 10.97 -10.13
N GLU A 151 3.23 10.65 -9.53
CA GLU A 151 2.33 11.61 -8.88
C GLU A 151 3.06 12.36 -7.75
N ALA A 152 3.72 11.64 -6.85
CA ALA A 152 4.51 12.24 -5.78
C ALA A 152 5.66 13.12 -6.30
N ALA A 153 6.30 12.74 -7.41
CA ALA A 153 7.36 13.53 -8.03
C ALA A 153 6.83 14.83 -8.66
N VAL A 154 5.66 14.77 -9.31
CA VAL A 154 4.98 15.94 -9.87
C VAL A 154 4.54 16.87 -8.75
N GLU A 155 3.88 16.35 -7.73
CA GLU A 155 3.43 17.12 -6.58
C GLU A 155 4.62 17.80 -5.87
N GLY A 156 5.70 17.06 -5.61
CA GLY A 156 6.93 17.61 -5.04
C GLY A 156 7.67 18.60 -5.95
N ALA A 157 7.45 18.58 -7.27
CA ALA A 157 7.97 19.60 -8.17
C ALA A 157 7.12 20.88 -8.13
N VAL A 158 5.80 20.74 -8.09
CA VAL A 158 4.86 21.87 -7.95
C VAL A 158 5.13 22.63 -6.65
N TYR A 159 5.23 21.95 -5.52
CA TYR A 159 5.51 22.61 -4.23
C TYR A 159 6.85 23.39 -4.24
N ARG A 160 7.91 22.82 -4.83
CA ARG A 160 9.20 23.51 -4.95
C ARG A 160 9.13 24.76 -5.82
N GLU A 161 8.32 24.71 -6.86
CA GLU A 161 8.15 25.84 -7.77
C GLU A 161 7.30 26.94 -7.11
N GLU A 162 6.26 26.58 -6.36
CA GLU A 162 5.46 27.52 -5.57
C GLU A 162 6.32 28.24 -4.51
N GLU A 163 7.20 27.51 -3.81
CA GLU A 163 8.14 28.10 -2.85
C GLU A 163 9.11 29.08 -3.53
N ARG A 164 9.62 28.72 -4.72
CA ARG A 164 10.49 29.60 -5.50
C ARG A 164 9.80 30.88 -5.96
N ILE A 165 8.55 30.76 -6.43
CA ILE A 165 7.75 31.91 -6.85
C ILE A 165 7.51 32.85 -5.66
N TYR A 166 7.18 32.30 -4.49
CA TYR A 166 6.99 33.08 -3.28
C TYR A 166 8.26 33.82 -2.86
N ASP A 167 9.41 33.14 -2.86
CA ASP A 167 10.71 33.76 -2.54
C ASP A 167 11.08 34.88 -3.54
N ASP A 168 10.82 34.66 -4.83
CA ASP A 168 11.04 35.67 -5.87
C ASP A 168 10.11 36.89 -5.70
N GLU A 169 8.84 36.68 -5.34
CA GLU A 169 7.87 37.75 -5.06
C GLU A 169 8.33 38.60 -3.87
N VAL A 170 8.73 37.97 -2.76
CA VAL A 170 9.27 38.64 -1.58
C VAL A 170 10.55 39.41 -1.93
N ARG A 171 11.42 38.85 -2.78
CA ARG A 171 12.65 39.53 -3.21
C ARG A 171 12.35 40.79 -4.01
N VAL A 172 11.42 40.70 -4.97
CA VAL A 172 10.99 41.85 -5.78
C VAL A 172 10.35 42.92 -4.89
N GLU A 173 9.50 42.54 -3.94
CA GLU A 173 8.86 43.49 -3.02
C GLU A 173 9.90 44.23 -2.17
N ASN A 174 10.90 43.51 -1.64
CA ASN A 174 12.00 44.12 -0.88
C ASN A 174 12.88 45.05 -1.72
N ASP A 175 13.17 44.70 -2.97
CA ASP A 175 13.91 45.57 -3.88
C ASP A 175 13.14 46.86 -4.18
N ILE A 176 11.81 46.77 -4.39
CA ILE A 176 10.94 47.95 -4.57
C ILE A 176 11.00 48.87 -3.33
N TYR A 177 10.84 48.33 -2.12
CA TYR A 177 10.91 49.14 -0.89
C TYR A 177 12.28 49.80 -0.70
N ARG A 178 13.37 49.12 -1.06
CA ARG A 178 14.71 49.70 -0.99
C ARG A 178 14.86 50.87 -1.96
N ASP A 179 14.45 50.68 -3.20
CA ASP A 179 14.57 51.69 -4.24
C ASP A 179 13.69 52.92 -3.91
N GLU A 180 12.48 52.73 -3.38
CA GLU A 180 11.62 53.82 -2.89
C GLU A 180 12.26 54.60 -1.73
N ALA A 181 12.92 53.90 -0.79
CA ALA A 181 13.62 54.54 0.31
C ALA A 181 14.85 55.35 -0.16
N GLU A 182 15.59 54.85 -1.15
CA GLU A 182 16.70 55.57 -1.78
C GLU A 182 16.21 56.83 -2.52
N ILE A 183 15.12 56.73 -3.28
CA ILE A 183 14.50 57.88 -3.96
C ILE A 183 14.06 58.94 -2.94
N ALA A 184 13.38 58.54 -1.86
CA ALA A 184 12.95 59.46 -0.81
C ALA A 184 14.13 60.14 -0.08
N ALA A 185 15.28 59.46 0.06
CA ALA A 185 16.49 60.04 0.62
C ALA A 185 17.10 61.10 -0.32
N VAL A 186 17.07 60.87 -1.63
CA VAL A 186 17.53 61.83 -2.65
C VAL A 186 16.61 63.05 -2.73
N GLU A 187 15.29 62.86 -2.69
CA GLU A 187 14.33 63.98 -2.73
C GLU A 187 14.40 64.88 -1.48
N ASN A 188 14.73 64.31 -0.32
CA ASN A 188 14.98 65.08 0.90
C ASN A 188 16.35 65.78 0.92
N PHE A 189 17.23 65.47 -0.04
CA PHE A 189 18.51 66.17 -0.20
C PHE A 189 18.30 67.49 -0.98
N ARG A 190 17.74 68.50 -0.31
CA ARG A 190 17.84 69.90 -0.78
C ARG A 190 19.20 70.45 -0.39
N PRO A 191 20.12 70.72 -1.34
CA PRO A 191 21.29 71.51 -0.99
C PRO A 191 20.81 72.94 -0.66
N GLU A 192 20.98 73.37 0.58
CA GLU A 192 20.92 74.78 0.94
C GLU A 192 22.09 75.48 0.23
N VAL A 193 21.84 75.96 -0.99
CA VAL A 193 22.76 76.88 -1.65
C VAL A 193 22.53 78.24 -1.00
N GLU A 194 23.27 78.53 0.07
CA GLU A 194 23.43 79.90 0.56
C GLU A 194 24.18 80.69 -0.52
N VAL A 195 23.45 81.44 -1.34
CA VAL A 195 24.03 82.44 -2.22
C VAL A 195 24.36 83.66 -1.37
N GLU A 196 25.60 83.75 -0.90
CA GLU A 196 26.13 84.96 -0.29
C GLU A 196 26.33 86.01 -1.40
N VAL A 197 25.32 86.88 -1.58
CA VAL A 197 25.42 88.01 -2.51
C VAL A 197 26.18 89.12 -1.81
N ASP A 198 27.47 89.23 -2.15
CA ASP A 198 28.33 90.28 -1.63
C ASP A 198 27.93 91.65 -2.27
N PHE A 199 27.08 92.41 -1.56
CA PHE A 199 26.71 93.78 -1.94
C PHE A 199 27.84 94.76 -1.57
N ASN A 200 29.01 94.61 -2.19
CA ASN A 200 30.03 95.65 -2.15
C ASN A 200 30.39 96.08 -3.57
N GLY A 201 29.61 97.05 -4.05
CA GLY A 201 29.84 97.73 -5.30
C GLY A 201 31.25 98.31 -5.40
N ARG A 202 32.06 97.73 -6.28
CA ARG A 202 33.17 98.43 -6.94
C ARG A 202 33.22 97.98 -8.39
N GLY A 203 32.61 98.79 -9.25
CA GLY A 203 32.86 98.73 -10.68
C GLY A 203 34.25 99.27 -10.97
N TYR A 204 34.97 98.60 -11.87
CA TYR A 204 35.99 99.22 -12.70
C TYR A 204 35.89 98.62 -14.11
N TYR A 205 35.97 99.54 -15.08
CA TYR A 205 35.91 99.37 -16.52
C TYR A 205 36.97 98.40 -17.06
#